data_AF-A0A9R0RI56-F1
#
_entry.id   AF-A0A9R0RI56-F1
#
_cell.length_a   1.000
_cell.length_b   1.000
_cell.length_c   1.000
_cell.angle_alpha   90.00
_cell.angle_beta   90.00
_cell.angle_gamma   90.00
#
_symmetry.space_group_name_H-M   'P 1'
#
loop_
_entity.id
_entity.type
_entity.pdbx_description
1 polymer ?
#
loop_
_entity_poly.entity_id
_entity_poly.type
_entity_poly.pdbx_seq_one_letter_code
_entity_poly.pdbx_strand_id
1 'polypeptide(L)' 'MSNVFSSGELIGLLRAERARRALDESIYYRAILLGITRASLNTQSFISEASFQETTRVLAKTALRDRID' A
#
# COMPACT_ATOMS: atom_id res chain seq x y z
N MET A 1 -15.44 7.97 -15.69
CA MET A 1 -14.86 8.01 -14.34
C MET A 1 -13.80 6.92 -14.27
N SER A 2 -12.53 7.27 -14.10
CA SER A 2 -11.46 6.27 -13.94
C SER A 2 -11.65 5.59 -12.58
N ASN A 3 -11.82 4.27 -12.56
CA ASN A 3 -11.89 3.52 -11.30
C ASN A 3 -10.62 3.82 -10.47
N VAL A 4 -10.82 4.26 -9.23
CA VAL A 4 -9.73 4.61 -8.30
C VAL A 4 -8.86 3.39 -7.94
N PHE A 5 -9.38 2.18 -8.16
CA PHE A 5 -8.73 0.91 -7.86
C PHE A 5 -8.70 -0.01 -9.08
N SER A 6 -7.64 -0.81 -9.18
CA SER A 6 -7.53 -1.88 -10.16
C SER A 6 -7.95 -3.24 -9.58
N SER A 7 -8.51 -4.12 -10.41
CA SER A 7 -8.85 -5.49 -9.98
C SER A 7 -7.58 -6.23 -9.53
N GLY A 8 -7.61 -6.81 -8.33
CA GLY A 8 -6.47 -7.50 -7.73
C GLY A 8 -5.40 -6.60 -7.09
N GLU A 9 -5.61 -5.28 -7.07
CA GLU A 9 -4.73 -4.35 -6.36
C GLU A 9 -4.74 -4.64 -4.85
N LEU A 10 -3.54 -4.78 -4.25
CA LEU A 10 -3.41 -4.88 -2.82
C LEU A 10 -3.53 -3.49 -2.19
N ILE A 11 -4.56 -3.28 -1.40
CA ILE A 11 -4.81 -2.01 -0.70
C ILE A 11 -4.87 -2.22 0.81
N GLY A 12 -4.43 -1.21 1.56
CA GLY A 12 -4.60 -1.19 3.01
C GLY A 12 -6.09 -1.11 3.38
N LEU A 13 -6.51 -1.89 4.38
CA LEU A 13 -7.91 -2.00 4.79
C LEU A 13 -8.51 -0.63 5.17
N LEU A 14 -7.76 0.22 5.88
CA LEU A 14 -8.21 1.57 6.22
C LEU A 14 -8.46 2.45 4.98
N ARG A 15 -7.65 2.29 3.92
CA ARG A 15 -7.83 3.01 2.66
C ARG A 15 -9.08 2.51 1.93
N ALA A 16 -9.32 1.20 1.93
CA ALA A 16 -10.52 0.59 1.36
C ALA A 16 -11.80 1.11 2.05
N GLU A 17 -11.80 1.14 3.39
CA GLU A 17 -12.92 1.61 4.20
C GLU A 17 -13.20 3.10 3.98
N ARG A 18 -12.16 3.93 3.93
CA ARG A 18 -12.30 5.36 3.64
C ARG A 18 -12.85 5.61 2.25
N ALA A 19 -12.36 4.89 1.24
CA ALA A 19 -12.85 5.03 -0.13
C ALA A 19 -14.31 4.58 -0.26
N ARG A 20 -14.70 3.49 0.41
CA ARG A 20 -16.09 3.02 0.45
C ARG A 20 -17.03 4.08 1.04
N ARG A 21 -16.59 4.79 2.08
CA ARG A 21 -17.37 5.89 2.69
C ARG A 21 -17.44 7.12 1.79
N ALA A 22 -16.37 7.43 1.05
CA ALA A 22 -16.28 8.65 0.26
C ALA A 22 -16.96 8.54 -1.12
N LEU A 23 -16.95 7.36 -1.73
CA LEU A 23 -17.50 7.15 -3.08
C LEU A 23 -18.98 6.77 -3.07
N ASP A 24 -19.56 6.44 -1.90
CA ASP A 24 -20.91 5.87 -1.75
C ASP A 24 -21.18 4.65 -2.68
N GLU A 25 -20.10 4.03 -3.14
CA GLU A 25 -20.09 2.86 -4.01
C GLU A 25 -19.64 1.61 -3.24
N SER A 26 -20.23 0.47 -3.59
CA SER A 26 -19.84 -0.82 -3.02
C SER A 26 -18.50 -1.28 -3.59
N ILE A 27 -17.41 -1.01 -2.87
CA ILE A 27 -16.09 -1.56 -3.16
C ILE A 27 -16.06 -3.01 -2.65
N TYR A 28 -16.00 -3.97 -3.57
CA TYR A 28 -15.79 -5.38 -3.24
C TYR A 28 -14.30 -5.66 -3.04
N TYR A 29 -13.95 -6.22 -1.88
CA TYR A 29 -12.58 -6.63 -1.58
C TYR A 29 -12.58 -7.90 -0.74
N ARG A 30 -11.43 -8.60 -0.74
CA ARG A 30 -11.17 -9.75 0.12
C ARG A 30 -10.11 -9.36 1.15
N ALA A 31 -10.36 -9.62 2.42
CA ALA A 31 -9.34 -9.47 3.45
C ALA A 31 -8.21 -10.49 3.23
N ILE A 32 -6.97 -10.03 3.21
CA ILE A 32 -5.78 -10.87 3.08
C ILE A 32 -4.92 -10.64 4.32
N LEU A 33 -4.59 -11.72 5.02
CA LEU A 33 -3.64 -11.69 6.12
C LEU A 33 -2.22 -11.84 5.56
N LEU A 34 -1.35 -10.89 5.88
CA LEU A 34 0.05 -10.92 5.51
C LEU A 34 0.90 -11.29 6.72
N GLY A 35 1.94 -12.11 6.51
CA GLY A 35 2.96 -12.35 7.52
C GLY A 35 3.76 -11.08 7.84
N ILE A 36 4.37 -11.03 9.01
CA ILE A 36 5.04 -9.82 9.54
C ILE A 36 6.07 -9.24 8.56
N THR A 37 6.85 -10.08 7.89
CA THR A 37 7.88 -9.63 6.94
C THR A 37 7.27 -8.91 5.74
N ARG A 38 6.21 -9.47 5.15
CA ARG A 38 5.52 -8.82 4.02
C ARG A 38 4.76 -7.59 4.45
N ALA A 39 4.16 -7.59 5.64
CA ALA A 39 3.47 -6.43 6.17
C ALA A 39 4.44 -5.26 6.37
N SER A 40 5.61 -5.51 6.99
CA SER A 40 6.64 -4.50 7.21
C SER A 40 7.24 -3.93 5.92
N LEU A 41 7.41 -4.75 4.88
CA LEU A 41 7.88 -4.29 3.56
C LEU A 41 6.82 -3.55 2.73
N ASN A 42 5.56 -3.52 3.15
CA ASN A 42 4.47 -2.80 2.47
C ASN A 42 3.97 -1.59 3.28
N THR A 43 4.78 -1.07 4.20
CA THR A 43 4.47 0.15 4.95
C THR A 43 4.50 1.40 4.05
N GLN A 44 3.82 2.46 4.48
CA GLN A 44 3.82 3.75 3.78
C GLN A 44 5.14 4.50 3.96
N SER A 45 5.80 4.35 5.12
CA SER A 45 7.09 5.02 5.38
C SER A 45 8.25 4.26 4.75
N PHE A 46 8.96 4.88 3.80
CA PHE A 46 10.10 4.21 3.17
C PHE A 46 11.28 4.09 4.11
N ILE A 47 11.41 4.99 5.09
CA ILE A 47 12.44 4.91 6.12
C ILE A 47 12.22 3.65 6.95
N SER A 48 10.97 3.36 7.33
CA SER A 48 10.59 2.15 8.05
C SER A 48 10.79 0.89 7.18
N GLU A 49 10.38 0.93 5.91
CA GLU A 49 10.55 -0.15 4.93
C GLU A 49 12.04 -0.51 4.77
N ALA A 50 12.90 0.49 4.58
CA ALA A 50 14.34 0.34 4.34
C ALA A 50 15.12 -0.11 5.59
N SER A 51 14.64 0.28 6.78
CA SER A 51 15.24 -0.12 8.07
C SER A 51 14.91 -1.57 8.44
N PHE A 52 13.82 -2.11 7.89
CA PHE A 52 13.44 -3.49 8.14
C PHE A 52 14.32 -4.46 7.34
N GLN A 53 14.24 -4.43 6.01
CA GLN A 53 14.99 -5.31 5.09
C GLN A 53 15.12 -4.68 3.69
N GLU A 54 15.88 -5.32 2.79
CA GLU A 54 15.99 -4.94 1.36
C GLU A 54 16.41 -3.48 1.09
N THR A 55 17.19 -2.87 2.00
CA THR A 55 17.50 -1.44 2.06
C THR A 55 17.84 -0.80 0.71
N THR A 56 18.77 -1.38 -0.07
CA THR A 56 19.16 -0.84 -1.38
C THR A 56 18.01 -0.85 -2.39
N ARG A 57 17.19 -1.90 -2.38
CA ARG A 57 16.03 -2.01 -3.29
C ARG A 57 14.96 -0.98 -2.94
N VAL A 58 14.70 -0.80 -1.64
CA VAL A 58 13.71 0.16 -1.15
C VAL A 58 14.13 1.59 -1.51
N LEU A 59 15.37 1.98 -1.21
CA LEU A 59 15.88 3.32 -1.50
C LEU A 59 15.95 3.62 -3.01
N ALA A 60 16.35 2.64 -3.83
CA ALA A 60 16.33 2.81 -5.29
C ALA A 60 14.91 3.05 -5.81
N LYS A 61 13.94 2.24 -5.37
CA LYS A 61 12.53 2.37 -5.76
C LYS A 61 11.92 3.70 -5.31
N THR A 62 12.29 4.20 -4.13
CA THR A 62 11.72 5.45 -3.60
C THR A 62 12.31 6.68 -4.26
N ALA A 63 13.61 6.68 -4.54
CA ALA A 63 14.27 7.73 -5.31
C ALA A 63 13.66 7.86 -6.72
N LEU A 64 13.40 6.74 -7.40
CA LEU A 64 12.75 6.73 -8.72
C LEU A 64 11.30 7.26 -8.71
N ARG A 65 10.64 7.22 -7.56
CA ARG A 65 9.24 7.66 -7.38
C ARG A 65 9.14 9.04 -6.73
N ASP A 66 10.27 9.67 -6.43
CA ASP A 66 10.35 10.93 -5.68
C ASP A 66 9.47 10.94 -4.41
N ARG A 67 9.52 9.83 -3.67
CA ARG A 67 8.67 9.59 -2.50
C ARG A 67 9.22 10.33 -1.28
N ILE A 68 8.42 11.21 -0.70
CA ILE A 68 8.69 11.89 0.58
C ILE A 68 8.04 11.06 1.70
N ASP A 69 8.73 10.94 2.83
CA ASP A 69 8.25 10.22 4.01
C ASP A 69 7.28 11.06 4.84
#